data_AF-A0A9P3QC96-F1
#
_entry.id   AF-A0A9P3QC96-F1
#
_cell.length_a   1.000
_cell.length_b   1.000
_cell.length_c   1.000
_cell.angle_alpha   90.00
_cell.angle_beta   90.00
_cell.angle_gamma   90.00
#
_symmetry.space_group_name_H-M   'P 1'
#
loop_
_entity.id
_entity.type
_entity.pdbx_description
1 polymer ?
#
loop_
_entity_poly.entity_id
_entity_poly.type
_entity_poly.pdbx_seq_one_letter_code
_entity_poly.pdbx_strand_id
1 'polypeptide(L)'
;MKGRGLRSPAAQSCKSDPLDARRIAAAVLSLEPEQLRRPRSGDGVRAALRVLVTAREHMTTERTAAVNALTALLRMTTLGIDARKPLTARQIGEAARWRTRAEDLATSTARAEAVRMAKRVVALNAELAANQAQMIDAI
;
A
#
# COMPACT_ATOMS: atom_id res chain seq x y z
N MET A 1 -2.18 33.77 30.58
CA MET A 1 -2.79 32.57 29.98
C MET A 1 -3.73 32.99 28.85
N LYS A 2 -3.46 32.54 27.61
CA LYS A 2 -4.26 32.50 26.36
C LYS A 2 -3.32 32.84 25.21
N GLY A 3 -3.20 32.10 24.11
CA GLY A 3 -3.73 30.82 23.69
C GLY A 3 -3.00 30.51 22.37
N ARG A 4 -2.38 29.33 22.26
CA ARG A 4 -1.62 28.91 21.08
C ARG A 4 -2.56 28.79 19.89
N GLY A 5 -2.39 29.65 18.89
CA GLY A 5 -3.04 29.51 17.59
C GLY A 5 -2.58 28.24 16.89
N LEU A 6 -3.54 27.36 16.61
CA LEU A 6 -3.36 26.11 15.87
C LEU A 6 -2.85 26.43 14.46
N ARG A 7 -1.72 25.82 14.07
CA ARG A 7 -1.27 25.85 12.67
C ARG A 7 -2.19 24.93 11.87
N SER A 8 -2.99 25.50 10.95
CA SER A 8 -3.66 24.72 9.91
C SER A 8 -2.62 23.99 9.05
N PRO A 9 -2.88 22.73 8.66
CA PRO A 9 -2.00 22.02 7.75
C PRO A 9 -2.02 22.72 6.39
N ALA A 10 -0.85 22.94 5.81
CA ALA A 10 -0.69 23.51 4.49
C ALA A 10 -1.40 22.60 3.47
N ALA A 11 -2.63 22.96 3.10
CA ALA A 11 -3.12 22.65 1.78
C ALA A 11 -2.10 23.23 0.81
N GLN A 12 -1.44 22.37 0.03
CA GLN A 12 -0.70 22.84 -1.15
C GLN A 12 -1.62 23.81 -1.88
N SER A 13 -1.24 25.09 -1.93
CA SER A 13 -1.97 26.02 -2.77
C SER A 13 -1.81 25.50 -4.19
N CYS A 14 -2.88 24.90 -4.73
CA CYS A 14 -2.99 24.76 -6.16
C CYS A 14 -2.62 26.12 -6.74
N LYS A 15 -1.72 26.14 -7.72
CA LYS A 15 -1.28 27.38 -8.36
C LYS A 15 -2.52 28.18 -8.76
N SER A 16 -2.80 29.24 -8.02
CA SER A 16 -3.94 30.11 -8.25
C SER A 16 -3.41 31.23 -9.12
N ASP A 17 -3.67 31.15 -10.42
CA ASP A 17 -3.41 32.24 -11.35
C ASP A 17 -4.69 33.10 -11.43
N PRO A 18 -4.75 34.26 -10.76
CA PRO A 18 -5.96 35.07 -10.69
C PRO A 18 -6.39 35.59 -12.08
N LEU A 19 -5.44 35.76 -13.00
CA LEU A 19 -5.72 36.20 -14.36
C LEU A 19 -6.35 35.07 -15.17
N ASP A 20 -5.83 33.85 -15.04
CA ASP A 20 -6.43 32.66 -15.65
C ASP A 20 -7.82 32.37 -15.08
N ALA A 21 -7.98 32.48 -13.76
CA ALA A 21 -9.27 32.31 -13.08
C ALA A 21 -10.32 33.31 -13.60
N ARG A 22 -9.95 34.59 -13.74
CA ARG A 22 -10.84 35.62 -14.31
C ARG A 22 -11.16 35.33 -15.78
N ARG A 23 -10.17 34.90 -16.57
CA ARG A 23 -10.33 34.60 -18.00
C ARG A 23 -11.28 33.41 -18.22
N ILE A 24 -11.11 32.35 -17.45
CA ILE A 24 -11.99 31.17 -17.48
C ILE A 24 -13.39 31.54 -17.00
N ALA A 25 -13.52 32.29 -15.90
CA ALA A 25 -14.82 32.74 -15.40
C ALA A 25 -15.59 33.55 -16.46
N ALA A 26 -14.92 34.50 -17.11
CA ALA A 26 -15.52 35.30 -18.18
C ALA A 26 -15.96 34.44 -19.39
N ALA A 27 -15.19 33.42 -19.75
CA ALA A 27 -15.53 32.51 -20.85
C ALA A 27 -16.72 31.59 -20.54
N VAL A 28 -16.96 31.28 -19.25
CA VAL A 28 -18.01 30.36 -18.80
C VAL A 28 -19.37 31.07 -18.59
N LEU A 29 -19.39 32.40 -18.43
CA LEU A 29 -20.62 33.16 -18.22
C LEU A 29 -21.66 33.01 -19.34
N SER A 30 -21.22 32.73 -20.57
CA SER A 30 -22.10 32.57 -21.74
C SER A 30 -22.52 31.13 -22.00
N LEU A 31 -22.17 30.19 -21.12
CA LEU A 31 -22.50 28.77 -21.27
C LEU A 31 -23.81 28.43 -20.54
N GLU A 32 -24.64 27.64 -21.20
CA GLU A 32 -25.82 27.04 -20.58
C GLU A 32 -25.41 25.99 -19.52
N PRO A 33 -26.25 25.72 -18.50
CA PRO A 33 -25.93 24.79 -17.41
C PRO A 33 -25.48 23.39 -17.87
N GLU A 34 -25.99 22.91 -19.01
CA GLU A 34 -25.66 21.62 -19.61
C GLU A 34 -24.29 21.62 -20.29
N GLN A 35 -23.79 22.80 -20.68
CA GLN A 35 -22.47 23.01 -21.29
C GLN A 35 -21.36 23.17 -20.24
N LEU A 36 -21.73 23.39 -18.98
CA LEU A 36 -20.78 23.47 -17.88
C LEU A 36 -20.09 22.12 -17.66
N ARG A 37 -18.77 22.15 -17.57
CA ARG A 37 -17.99 20.99 -17.15
C ARG A 37 -18.40 20.62 -15.73
N ARG A 38 -18.98 19.43 -15.55
CA ARG A 38 -19.19 18.87 -14.20
C ARG A 38 -17.82 18.63 -13.55
N PRO A 39 -17.53 19.25 -12.40
CA PRO A 39 -16.32 18.94 -11.66
C PRO A 39 -16.24 17.43 -11.43
N ARG A 40 -15.04 16.86 -11.49
CA ARG A 40 -14.83 15.48 -11.05
C ARG A 40 -15.10 15.46 -9.54
N SER A 41 -16.33 15.16 -9.15
CA SER A 41 -16.69 15.00 -7.74
C SER A 41 -15.77 13.93 -7.14
N GLY A 42 -15.24 14.22 -5.96
CA GLY A 42 -14.37 13.29 -5.23
C GLY A 42 -15.13 12.08 -4.69
N ASP A 43 -16.45 12.06 -4.82
CA ASP A 43 -17.37 11.16 -4.13
C ASP A 43 -17.64 9.86 -4.91
N GLY A 44 -18.26 8.89 -4.22
CA GLY A 44 -18.65 7.60 -4.80
C GLY A 44 -17.44 6.77 -5.25
N VAL A 45 -17.47 6.33 -6.51
CA VAL A 45 -16.45 5.44 -7.10
C VAL A 45 -15.02 5.99 -6.97
N ARG A 46 -14.81 7.30 -7.17
CA ARG A 46 -13.48 7.91 -7.07
C ARG A 46 -12.96 7.92 -5.63
N ALA A 47 -13.82 8.11 -4.64
CA ALA A 47 -13.45 8.01 -3.22
C ALA A 47 -13.04 6.57 -2.89
N ALA A 48 -13.84 5.58 -3.31
CA ALA A 48 -13.55 4.17 -3.10
C ALA A 48 -12.22 3.76 -3.74
N LEU A 49 -11.98 4.14 -5.00
CA LEU A 49 -10.72 3.87 -5.70
C LEU A 49 -9.50 4.50 -5.00
N ARG A 50 -9.62 5.71 -4.46
CA ARG A 50 -8.52 6.33 -3.68
C ARG A 50 -8.18 5.50 -2.44
N VAL A 51 -9.19 5.05 -1.69
CA VAL A 51 -8.99 4.19 -0.52
C VAL A 51 -8.31 2.89 -0.92
N LEU A 52 -8.77 2.25 -2.00
CA LEU A 52 -8.19 1.00 -2.48
C LEU A 52 -6.74 1.15 -2.96
N VAL A 53 -6.42 2.25 -3.65
CA VAL A 53 -5.05 2.55 -4.09
C VAL A 53 -4.13 2.79 -2.89
N THR A 54 -4.54 3.61 -1.92
CA THR A 54 -3.74 3.85 -0.71
C THR A 54 -3.53 2.55 0.08
N ALA A 55 -4.57 1.72 0.23
CA ALA A 55 -4.44 0.41 0.87
C ALA A 55 -3.42 -0.48 0.12
N ARG A 56 -3.45 -0.48 -1.22
CA ARG A 56 -2.52 -1.23 -2.06
C ARG A 56 -1.07 -0.80 -1.85
N GLU A 57 -0.82 0.50 -1.77
CA GLU A 57 0.51 1.06 -1.52
C GLU A 57 1.07 0.59 -0.17
N HIS A 58 0.24 0.65 0.89
CA HIS A 58 0.62 0.13 2.21
C HIS A 58 0.93 -1.37 2.19
N MET A 59 0.05 -2.19 1.62
CA MET A 59 0.25 -3.64 1.53
C MET A 59 1.48 -4.01 0.69
N THR A 60 1.74 -3.29 -0.41
CA THR A 60 2.91 -3.52 -1.27
C THR A 60 4.21 -3.18 -0.54
N THR A 61 4.21 -2.07 0.20
CA THR A 61 5.35 -1.64 1.02
C THR A 61 5.64 -2.68 2.11
N GLU A 62 4.61 -3.10 2.84
CA GLU A 62 4.73 -4.10 3.89
C GLU A 62 5.19 -5.45 3.33
N ARG A 63 4.64 -5.88 2.19
CA ARG A 63 5.02 -7.13 1.53
C ARG A 63 6.50 -7.11 1.17
N THR A 64 6.97 -6.00 0.62
CA THR A 64 8.38 -5.83 0.24
C THR A 64 9.29 -5.88 1.46
N ALA A 65 8.91 -5.19 2.54
CA ALA A 65 9.64 -5.23 3.81
C ALA A 65 9.70 -6.65 4.40
N ALA A 66 8.58 -7.36 4.40
CA ALA A 66 8.49 -8.73 4.92
C ALA A 66 9.31 -9.74 4.10
N VAL A 67 9.30 -9.63 2.76
CA VAL A 67 10.13 -10.47 1.88
C VAL A 67 11.62 -10.20 2.11
N ASN A 68 12.01 -8.93 2.24
CA ASN A 68 13.41 -8.56 2.48
C ASN A 68 13.89 -9.05 3.85
N ALA A 69 13.07 -8.88 4.89
CA ALA A 69 13.37 -9.38 6.23
C ALA A 69 13.52 -10.91 6.27
N LEU A 70 12.59 -11.64 5.61
CA LEU A 70 12.68 -13.09 5.48
C LEU A 70 13.94 -13.52 4.73
N THR A 71 14.26 -12.85 3.62
CA THR A 71 15.45 -13.13 2.83
C THR A 71 16.73 -12.91 3.63
N ALA A 72 16.80 -11.82 4.40
CA ALA A 72 17.94 -11.53 5.26
C ALA A 72 18.10 -12.60 6.36
N LEU A 73 17.01 -12.97 7.03
CA LEU A 73 17.01 -14.01 8.05
C LEU A 73 17.49 -15.36 7.51
N LEU A 74 16.99 -15.78 6.34
CA LEU A 74 17.39 -17.04 5.69
C LEU A 74 18.82 -17.01 5.12
N ARG A 75 19.40 -15.84 4.89
CA ARG A 75 20.83 -15.70 4.54
C ARG A 75 21.73 -15.81 5.76
N MET A 76 21.27 -15.33 6.91
CA MET A 76 22.01 -15.41 8.17
C MET A 76 21.90 -16.79 8.83
N THR A 77 20.76 -17.46 8.66
CA THR A 77 20.46 -18.75 9.29
C THR A 77 20.20 -19.80 8.23
N THR A 78 21.04 -20.84 8.19
CA THR A 78 20.91 -21.93 7.22
C THR A 78 19.74 -22.85 7.62
N LEU A 79 18.52 -22.48 7.23
CA LEU A 79 17.28 -23.21 7.55
C LEU A 79 16.80 -24.17 6.44
N GLY A 80 17.65 -24.44 5.45
CA GLY A 80 17.38 -25.37 4.34
C GLY A 80 16.79 -24.74 3.08
N ILE A 81 16.70 -23.40 3.01
CA ILE A 81 16.34 -22.66 1.79
C ILE A 81 17.56 -21.86 1.31
N ASP A 82 17.94 -21.99 0.04
CA ASP A 82 18.95 -21.12 -0.56
C ASP A 82 18.36 -19.74 -0.84
N ALA A 83 18.68 -18.77 0.02
CA ALA A 83 18.27 -17.37 -0.09
C ALA A 83 19.30 -16.48 -0.80
N ARG A 84 20.33 -17.04 -1.46
CA ARG A 84 21.28 -16.23 -2.26
C ARG A 84 20.61 -15.61 -3.49
N LYS A 85 19.54 -16.24 -3.99
CA LYS A 85 18.65 -15.70 -5.02
C LYS A 85 17.36 -15.16 -4.40
N PRO A 86 16.62 -14.28 -5.12
CA PRO A 86 15.30 -13.85 -4.66
C PRO A 86 14.39 -15.04 -4.33
N LEU A 87 13.67 -14.96 -3.22
CA LEU A 87 12.77 -16.03 -2.78
C LEU A 87 11.58 -16.16 -3.75
N THR A 88 11.31 -17.40 -4.17
CA THR A 88 10.13 -17.72 -4.96
C THR A 88 8.88 -17.81 -4.08
N ALA A 89 7.70 -17.60 -4.67
CA ALA A 89 6.43 -17.80 -3.96
C ALA A 89 6.30 -19.22 -3.37
N ARG A 90 6.88 -20.23 -4.04
CA ARG A 90 6.95 -21.61 -3.55
C ARG A 90 7.76 -21.72 -2.26
N GLN A 91 8.98 -21.16 -2.24
CA GLN A 91 9.86 -21.19 -1.06
C GLN A 91 9.22 -20.45 0.13
N ILE A 92 8.57 -19.30 -0.14
CA ILE A 92 7.85 -18.56 0.90
C ILE A 92 6.68 -19.40 1.44
N GLY A 93 5.90 -20.03 0.57
CA GLY A 93 4.82 -20.92 0.97
C GLY A 93 5.29 -22.15 1.75
N GLU A 94 6.46 -22.70 1.40
CA GLU A 94 7.10 -23.78 2.15
C GLU A 94 7.50 -23.32 3.56
N ALA A 95 8.19 -22.18 3.67
CA ALA A 95 8.59 -21.61 4.95
C ALA A 95 7.38 -21.32 5.86
N ALA A 96 6.28 -20.81 5.29
CA ALA A 96 5.04 -20.55 6.04
C ALA A 96 4.40 -21.82 6.64
N ARG A 97 4.74 -23.00 6.10
CA ARG A 97 4.20 -24.32 6.51
C ARG A 97 5.15 -25.10 7.40
N TRP A 98 6.34 -24.57 7.71
CA TRP A 98 7.26 -25.27 8.61
C TRP A 98 6.61 -25.55 9.96
N ARG A 99 6.85 -26.77 10.45
CA ARG A 99 6.43 -27.23 11.77
C ARG A 99 7.57 -27.09 12.76
N THR A 100 7.23 -27.08 14.04
CA THR A 100 8.20 -27.18 15.12
C THR A 100 9.01 -28.47 15.00
N ARG A 101 10.30 -28.37 15.28
CA ARG A 101 11.27 -29.47 15.30
C ARG A 101 12.05 -29.40 16.60
N ALA A 102 12.65 -30.50 17.03
CA ALA A 102 13.64 -30.48 18.09
C ALA A 102 14.92 -29.84 17.54
N GLU A 103 15.14 -28.58 17.88
CA GLU A 103 16.24 -27.73 17.43
C GLU A 103 16.77 -26.96 18.64
N ASP A 104 17.99 -26.44 18.55
CA ASP A 104 18.50 -25.53 19.59
C ASP A 104 17.67 -24.23 19.66
N LEU A 105 17.83 -23.48 20.75
CA LEU A 105 17.05 -22.27 20.99
C LEU A 105 17.21 -21.21 19.88
N ALA A 106 18.42 -21.03 19.35
CA ALA A 106 18.68 -20.02 18.32
C ALA A 106 18.01 -20.41 16.99
N THR A 107 18.17 -21.67 16.58
CA THR A 107 17.58 -22.21 15.35
C THR A 107 16.05 -22.22 15.42
N SER A 108 15.48 -22.67 16.55
CA SER A 108 14.02 -22.68 16.73
C SER A 108 13.42 -21.28 16.75
N THR A 109 14.10 -20.29 17.35
CA THR A 109 13.70 -18.88 17.33
C THR A 109 13.73 -18.31 15.90
N ALA A 110 14.82 -18.54 15.16
CA ALA A 110 14.93 -18.11 13.77
C ALA A 110 13.86 -18.75 12.89
N ARG A 111 13.57 -20.04 13.08
CA ARG A 111 12.50 -20.74 12.35
C ARG A 111 11.13 -20.15 12.65
N ALA A 112 10.82 -19.86 13.92
CA ALA A 112 9.54 -19.25 14.30
C ALA A 112 9.36 -17.87 13.65
N GLU A 113 10.39 -17.03 13.65
CA GLU A 113 10.35 -15.73 13.00
C GLU A 113 10.23 -15.84 11.47
N ALA A 114 10.96 -16.77 10.85
CA ALA A 114 10.83 -17.04 9.41
C ALA A 114 9.41 -17.47 9.04
N VAL A 115 8.79 -18.36 9.84
CA VAL A 115 7.38 -18.77 9.67
C VAL A 115 6.44 -17.58 9.78
N ARG A 116 6.63 -16.71 10.78
CA ARG A 116 5.80 -15.52 10.99
C ARG A 116 5.87 -14.57 9.80
N MET A 117 7.07 -14.25 9.32
CA MET A 117 7.27 -13.39 8.15
C MET A 117 6.69 -14.01 6.88
N ALA A 118 6.92 -15.30 6.65
CA ALA A 118 6.40 -16.01 5.49
C ALA A 118 4.86 -16.03 5.47
N LYS A 119 4.22 -16.29 6.61
CA LYS A 119 2.75 -16.20 6.74
C LYS A 119 2.24 -14.80 6.44
N ARG A 120 2.93 -13.75 6.89
CA ARG A 120 2.53 -12.37 6.59
C ARG A 120 2.63 -12.07 5.10
N VAL A 121 3.68 -12.51 4.41
CA VAL A 121 3.79 -12.37 2.95
C VAL A 121 2.67 -13.10 2.23
N VAL A 122 2.33 -14.33 2.65
CA VAL A 122 1.22 -15.10 2.06
C VAL A 122 -0.12 -14.38 2.25
N ALA A 123 -0.38 -13.84 3.44
CA ALA A 123 -1.59 -13.04 3.70
C ALA A 123 -1.66 -11.78 2.81
N LEU A 124 -0.56 -11.01 2.75
CA LEU A 124 -0.49 -9.80 1.91
C LEU A 124 -0.67 -10.09 0.42
N ASN A 125 -0.20 -11.24 -0.07
CA ASN A 125 -0.47 -11.66 -1.45
C ASN A 125 -1.98 -11.86 -1.70
N ALA A 126 -2.68 -12.48 -0.75
CA ALA A 126 -4.13 -12.69 -0.85
C ALA A 126 -4.88 -11.36 -0.75
N GLU A 127 -4.50 -10.49 0.19
CA GLU A 127 -5.09 -9.15 0.35
C GLU A 127 -4.87 -8.28 -0.90
N LEU A 128 -3.68 -8.31 -1.52
CA LEU A 128 -3.38 -7.59 -2.77
C LEU A 128 -4.20 -8.09 -3.96
N ALA A 129 -4.46 -9.41 -4.03
CA ALA A 129 -5.29 -10.00 -5.07
C ALA A 129 -6.76 -9.60 -4.89
N ALA A 130 -7.27 -9.66 -3.65
CA ALA A 130 -8.62 -9.19 -3.32
C ALA A 130 -8.80 -7.69 -3.60
N ASN A 131 -7.82 -6.87 -3.24
CA ASN A 131 -7.82 -5.44 -3.52
C ASN A 131 -7.82 -5.15 -5.04
N GLN A 132 -7.07 -5.92 -5.83
CA GLN A 132 -7.09 -5.79 -7.28
C GLN A 132 -8.48 -6.14 -7.86
N ALA A 133 -9.12 -7.20 -7.36
CA ALA A 133 -10.49 -7.54 -7.77
C ALA A 133 -11.48 -6.41 -7.46
N GLN A 134 -11.43 -5.86 -6.24
CA GLN A 134 -12.27 -4.73 -5.84
C GLN A 134 -12.05 -3.48 -6.69
N MET A 135 -10.81 -3.21 -7.12
CA MET A 135 -10.52 -2.11 -8.02
C MET A 135 -11.10 -2.32 -9.42
N ILE A 136 -11.09 -3.55 -9.93
CA ILE A 136 -11.68 -3.89 -11.24
C ILE A 136 -13.20 -3.75 -11.18
N ASP A 137 -13.84 -4.22 -10.09
CA ASP A 137 -15.29 -4.13 -9.91
C ASP A 137 -15.80 -2.67 -9.78
N ALA A 138 -14.91 -1.74 -9.44
CA ALA A 138 -15.22 -0.32 -9.29
C ALA A 138 -15.08 0.49 -10.60
N ILE A 139 -14.65 -0.13 -11.71
CA ILE A 139 -14.47 0.52 -13.03
C ILE A 139 -15.61 0.12 -13.96
#